data_AF-A0A7J4FUY1-F1
#
_entry.id   AF-A0A7J4FUY1-F1
#
_cell.length_a   1.000
_cell.length_b   1.000
_cell.length_c   1.000
_cell.angle_alpha   90.00
_cell.angle_beta   90.00
_cell.angle_gamma   90.00
#
_symmetry.space_group_name_H-M   'P 1'
#
loop_
_entity.id
_entity.type
_entity.pdbx_description
1 polymer ?
#
loop_
_entity_poly.entity_id
_entity_poly.type
_entity_poly.pdbx_seq_one_letter_code
_entity_poly.pdbx_strand_id
1 'polypeptide(L)'
;MKSKTIGIVSLLCCALILTSCAYGMGVGASPAKMEVEIGNSEDVQKNITVSNPEDVEMGFQVYTENESIDWIQISDPTFSLESHQKKEVTIRFAPDADEVGEFDTKICVVALNSEGGFNIGSGVKIPTHITIKKAAVPFYTNRVIIILIIIGLFIILIGVGRLRRH
;
A
#
# COMPACT_ATOMS: atom_id res chain seq x y z
N MET A 1 -44.83 51.30 -2.82
CA MET A 1 -44.19 50.39 -1.83
C MET A 1 -43.55 49.14 -2.44
N LYS A 2 -44.14 48.47 -3.44
CA LYS A 2 -43.64 47.19 -4.01
C LYS A 2 -42.23 47.26 -4.66
N SER A 3 -41.87 48.39 -5.28
CA SER A 3 -40.55 48.55 -5.96
C SER A 3 -39.36 48.61 -4.99
N LYS A 4 -39.54 49.18 -3.78
CA LYS A 4 -38.46 49.26 -2.77
C LYS A 4 -38.15 47.87 -2.18
N THR A 5 -39.16 47.03 -2.02
CA THR A 5 -39.00 45.66 -1.48
C THR A 5 -38.26 44.75 -2.46
N ILE A 6 -38.51 44.88 -3.76
CA ILE A 6 -37.82 44.12 -4.81
C ILE A 6 -36.33 44.48 -4.85
N GLY A 7 -35.98 45.77 -4.72
CA GLY A 7 -34.58 46.22 -4.67
C GLY A 7 -33.83 45.67 -3.46
N ILE A 8 -34.46 45.64 -2.28
CA ILE A 8 -33.85 45.10 -1.06
C ILE A 8 -33.64 43.59 -1.17
N VAL A 9 -34.62 42.85 -1.70
CA VAL A 9 -34.49 41.39 -1.91
C VAL A 9 -33.39 41.07 -2.94
N SER A 10 -33.30 41.85 -4.02
CA SER A 10 -32.25 41.69 -5.02
C SER A 10 -30.85 41.98 -4.46
N LEU A 11 -30.71 43.03 -3.64
CA LEU A 11 -29.45 43.38 -2.99
C LEU A 11 -29.03 42.31 -1.98
N LEU A 12 -29.98 41.76 -1.23
CA LEU A 12 -29.76 40.67 -0.28
C LEU A 12 -29.32 39.39 -1.00
N CYS A 13 -29.95 39.05 -2.14
CA CYS A 13 -29.50 37.92 -2.98
C CYS A 13 -28.08 38.13 -3.52
N CYS A 14 -27.74 39.32 -4.01
CA CYS A 14 -26.38 39.60 -4.48
C CYS A 14 -25.34 39.51 -3.35
N ALA A 15 -25.68 39.96 -2.13
CA ALA A 15 -24.80 39.84 -0.97
C ALA A 15 -24.58 38.37 -0.54
N LEU A 16 -25.58 37.50 -0.72
CA LEU A 16 -25.48 36.07 -0.39
C LEU A 16 -24.65 35.26 -1.42
N ILE A 17 -24.53 35.72 -2.67
CA ILE A 17 -23.70 35.06 -3.70
C ILE A 17 -22.21 35.43 -3.55
N LEU A 18 -21.89 36.52 -2.84
CA LEU A 18 -20.52 36.98 -2.63
C LEU A 18 -19.80 36.24 -1.48
N THR A 19 -20.47 35.35 -0.76
CA THR A 19 -19.91 34.67 0.42
C THR A 19 -19.86 33.15 0.23
N SER A 20 -18.89 32.67 -0.53
CA SER A 20 -18.19 31.40 -0.25
C SER A 20 -17.05 31.19 -1.25
N CYS A 21 -15.85 31.63 -0.90
CA CYS A 21 -14.64 30.99 -1.45
C CYS A 21 -14.58 29.60 -0.82
N ALA A 22 -15.04 28.58 -1.53
CA ALA A 22 -14.83 27.20 -1.12
C ALA A 22 -13.34 26.87 -1.31
N TYR A 23 -12.61 26.74 -0.21
CA TYR A 23 -11.25 26.21 -0.22
C TYR A 23 -11.32 24.68 -0.14
N GLY A 24 -10.78 24.02 -1.15
CA GLY A 24 -10.56 22.57 -1.15
C GLY A 24 -9.07 22.30 -1.15
N MET A 25 -8.63 21.33 -0.35
CA MET A 25 -7.24 20.86 -0.38
C MET A 25 -7.17 19.61 -1.26
N GLY A 26 -6.22 19.56 -2.19
CA GLY A 26 -5.98 18.44 -3.08
C GLY A 26 -4.92 17.48 -2.57
N VAL A 27 -5.00 16.23 -3.01
CA VAL A 27 -3.93 15.24 -2.88
C VAL A 27 -3.70 14.61 -4.23
N GLY A 28 -2.46 14.60 -4.71
CA GLY A 28 -2.08 13.77 -5.85
C GLY A 28 -1.40 12.49 -5.38
N ALA A 29 -1.80 11.36 -5.95
CA ALA A 29 -1.18 10.07 -5.66
C ALA A 29 -1.03 9.25 -6.96
N SER A 30 0.09 8.54 -7.08
CA SER A 30 0.39 7.62 -8.17
C SER A 30 1.03 6.35 -7.61
N PRO A 31 0.75 5.16 -8.16
CA PRO A 31 -0.19 4.87 -9.25
C PRO A 31 -1.65 4.91 -8.81
N ALA A 32 -2.57 4.84 -9.78
CA ALA A 32 -4.02 4.75 -9.50
C ALA A 32 -4.45 3.37 -8.96
N LYS A 33 -3.65 2.33 -9.24
CA LYS A 33 -3.80 0.96 -8.73
C LYS A 33 -2.43 0.31 -8.60
N MET A 34 -2.31 -0.67 -7.71
CA MET A 34 -1.08 -1.42 -7.50
C MET A 34 -1.34 -2.92 -7.59
N GLU A 35 -0.46 -3.63 -8.29
CA GLU A 35 -0.47 -5.08 -8.41
C GLU A 35 0.89 -5.62 -7.93
N VAL A 36 0.86 -6.60 -7.04
CA VAL A 36 2.05 -7.18 -6.41
C VAL A 36 1.99 -8.69 -6.55
N GLU A 37 2.99 -9.28 -7.20
CA GLU A 37 3.22 -10.72 -7.18
C GLU A 37 4.49 -11.01 -6.37
N ILE A 38 4.40 -11.89 -5.38
CA ILE A 38 5.48 -12.19 -4.45
C ILE A 38 5.45 -13.66 -4.03
N GLY A 39 6.60 -14.28 -3.80
CA GLY A 39 6.66 -15.59 -3.13
C GLY A 39 6.40 -15.47 -1.63
N ASN A 40 5.84 -16.49 -0.99
CA ASN A 40 5.84 -16.54 0.47
C ASN A 40 7.29 -16.49 0.99
N SER A 41 7.54 -15.77 2.08
CA SER A 41 8.89 -15.50 2.61
C SER A 41 9.83 -14.71 1.68
N GLU A 42 9.34 -14.14 0.58
CA GLU A 42 10.08 -13.15 -0.22
C GLU A 42 9.76 -11.73 0.25
N ASP A 43 10.60 -10.78 -0.15
CA ASP A 43 10.44 -9.35 0.11
C ASP A 43 10.32 -8.61 -1.23
N VAL A 44 9.27 -7.81 -1.41
CA VAL A 44 9.12 -6.91 -2.56
C VAL A 44 8.85 -5.50 -2.08
N GLN A 45 9.45 -4.54 -2.77
CA GLN A 45 9.20 -3.12 -2.54
C GLN A 45 8.54 -2.50 -3.78
N LYS A 46 7.56 -1.64 -3.54
CA LYS A 46 6.92 -0.79 -4.56
C LYS A 46 6.91 0.64 -4.06
N ASN A 47 7.03 1.59 -4.98
CA ASN A 47 6.93 3.01 -4.65
C ASN A 47 5.56 3.54 -5.02
N ILE A 48 5.03 4.42 -4.17
CA ILE A 48 3.98 5.35 -4.53
C ILE A 48 4.56 6.76 -4.56
N THR A 49 4.05 7.62 -5.43
CA THR A 49 4.37 9.05 -5.43
C THR A 49 3.19 9.80 -4.83
N VAL A 50 3.46 10.56 -3.77
CA VAL A 50 2.52 11.53 -3.19
C VAL A 50 2.94 12.92 -3.61
N SER A 51 1.99 13.76 -3.99
CA SER A 51 2.24 15.14 -4.40
C SER A 51 1.29 16.12 -3.74
N ASN A 52 1.83 17.25 -3.34
CA ASN A 52 1.07 18.41 -2.90
C ASN A 52 0.77 19.30 -4.11
N PRO A 53 -0.49 19.41 -4.56
CA PRO A 53 -0.85 20.30 -5.66
C PRO A 53 -1.11 21.76 -5.22
N GLU A 54 -1.04 22.04 -3.92
CA GLU A 54 -1.40 23.34 -3.35
C GLU A 54 -0.22 24.33 -3.37
N ASP A 55 -0.57 25.60 -3.21
CA ASP A 55 0.38 26.72 -3.12
C ASP A 55 0.97 26.90 -1.70
N VAL A 56 0.69 25.97 -0.78
CA VAL A 56 1.11 26.01 0.64
C VAL A 56 1.67 24.65 1.08
N GLU A 57 2.50 24.63 2.13
CA GLU A 57 2.97 23.39 2.75
C GLU A 57 1.81 22.61 3.37
N MET A 58 1.79 21.29 3.17
CA MET A 58 0.80 20.40 3.77
C MET A 58 1.44 19.15 4.39
N GLY A 59 0.82 18.66 5.46
CA GLY A 59 1.12 17.36 6.03
C GLY A 59 0.40 16.24 5.28
N PHE A 60 0.95 15.04 5.31
CA PHE A 60 0.40 13.84 4.69
C PHE A 60 0.56 12.64 5.60
N GLN A 61 -0.41 11.73 5.55
CA GLN A 61 -0.32 10.42 6.19
C GLN A 61 -0.61 9.32 5.17
N VAL A 62 0.20 8.26 5.20
CA VAL A 62 0.05 7.07 4.38
C VAL A 62 -0.15 5.87 5.29
N TYR A 63 -1.22 5.11 5.06
CA TYR A 63 -1.58 3.95 5.87
C TYR A 63 -2.35 2.91 5.03
N THR A 64 -2.48 1.69 5.53
CA THR A 64 -3.32 0.65 4.92
C THR A 64 -4.73 0.68 5.51
N GLU A 65 -5.77 0.54 4.69
CA GLU A 65 -7.17 0.52 5.18
C GLU A 65 -7.43 -0.68 6.11
N ASN A 66 -6.70 -1.78 5.90
CA ASN A 66 -6.76 -2.95 6.76
C ASN A 66 -5.48 -3.04 7.60
N GLU A 67 -5.55 -2.55 8.84
CA GLU A 67 -4.45 -2.59 9.80
C GLU A 67 -4.08 -4.02 10.25
N SER A 68 -4.88 -5.03 9.90
CA SER A 68 -4.62 -6.42 10.28
C SER A 68 -3.54 -7.11 9.44
N ILE A 69 -2.98 -6.44 8.42
CA ILE A 69 -1.92 -6.99 7.56
C ILE A 69 -0.57 -6.42 8.01
N ASP A 70 0.08 -7.12 8.93
CA ASP A 70 1.33 -6.71 9.58
C ASP A 70 2.57 -6.86 8.67
N TRP A 71 2.50 -7.69 7.65
CA TRP A 71 3.56 -7.89 6.66
C TRP A 71 3.64 -6.79 5.58
N ILE A 72 2.80 -5.74 5.66
CA ILE A 72 2.91 -4.54 4.82
C ILE A 72 3.50 -3.39 5.64
N GLN A 73 4.65 -2.85 5.20
CA GLN A 73 5.38 -1.79 5.88
C GLN A 73 5.52 -0.54 4.98
N ILE A 74 5.45 0.63 5.59
CA ILE A 74 5.53 1.93 4.90
C ILE A 74 6.75 2.67 5.43
N SER A 75 7.69 3.05 4.55
CA SER A 75 9.00 3.59 4.93
C SER A 75 8.95 4.96 5.62
N ASP A 76 7.90 5.74 5.35
CA ASP A 76 7.66 7.04 5.98
C ASP A 76 6.15 7.36 5.96
N PRO A 77 5.40 6.91 6.96
CA PRO A 77 3.94 7.00 6.95
C PRO A 77 3.43 8.41 7.25
N THR A 78 4.28 9.37 7.64
CA THR A 78 3.84 10.74 7.94
C THR A 78 4.94 11.74 7.60
N PHE A 79 4.63 12.70 6.73
CA PHE A 79 5.59 13.68 6.25
C PHE A 79 4.89 14.96 5.80
N SER A 80 5.66 16.04 5.62
CA SER A 80 5.18 17.27 4.97
C SER A 80 5.76 17.41 3.58
N LEU A 81 5.04 18.10 2.70
CA LEU A 81 5.52 18.55 1.39
C LEU A 81 5.25 20.04 1.23
N GLU A 82 6.26 20.76 0.77
CA GLU A 82 6.09 22.15 0.35
C GLU A 82 5.16 22.24 -0.86
N SER A 83 4.80 23.48 -1.21
CA SER A 83 4.03 23.76 -2.41
C SER A 83 4.59 23.06 -3.65
N HIS A 84 3.70 22.40 -4.41
CA HIS A 84 3.99 21.67 -5.66
C HIS A 84 5.03 20.53 -5.54
N GLN A 85 5.43 20.15 -4.33
CA GLN A 85 6.41 19.08 -4.13
C GLN A 85 5.82 17.68 -4.27
N LYS A 86 6.73 16.74 -4.54
CA LYS A 86 6.43 15.31 -4.62
C LYS A 86 7.40 14.52 -3.76
N LYS A 87 6.94 13.39 -3.25
CA LYS A 87 7.76 12.44 -2.51
C LYS A 87 7.40 11.01 -2.91
N GLU A 88 8.42 10.19 -3.05
CA GLU A 88 8.24 8.75 -3.15
C GLU A 88 8.18 8.14 -1.76
N VAL A 89 7.19 7.28 -1.54
CA VAL A 89 7.01 6.50 -0.33
C VAL A 89 7.13 5.04 -0.72
N THR A 90 8.02 4.31 -0.06
CA THR A 90 8.24 2.89 -0.33
C THR A 90 7.30 2.05 0.53
N ILE A 91 6.60 1.15 -0.13
CA ILE A 91 5.74 0.13 0.46
C ILE A 91 6.46 -1.20 0.32
N ARG A 92 6.77 -1.82 1.45
CA ARG A 92 7.39 -3.15 1.52
C ARG A 92 6.32 -4.19 1.82
N PHE A 93 6.35 -5.28 1.07
CA PHE A 93 5.53 -6.46 1.26
C PHE A 93 6.46 -7.61 1.65
N ALA A 94 6.24 -8.18 2.83
CA ALA A 94 7.12 -9.15 3.48
C ALA A 94 6.31 -10.31 4.12
N PRO A 95 5.49 -11.04 3.36
CA PRO A 95 4.59 -12.05 3.90
C PRO A 95 5.33 -13.23 4.53
N ASP A 96 4.74 -13.76 5.61
CA ASP A 96 5.24 -14.94 6.31
C ASP A 96 5.15 -16.21 5.44
N ALA A 97 5.77 -17.30 5.90
CA ALA A 97 5.87 -18.55 5.15
C ALA A 97 4.53 -19.26 4.97
N ASP A 98 3.55 -19.01 5.83
CA ASP A 98 2.20 -19.57 5.79
C ASP A 98 1.22 -18.74 4.95
N GLU A 99 1.56 -17.49 4.65
CA GLU A 99 0.75 -16.61 3.81
C GLU A 99 0.80 -17.05 2.34
N VAL A 100 -0.35 -17.43 1.79
CA VAL A 100 -0.50 -17.86 0.39
C VAL A 100 -1.91 -17.50 -0.08
N GLY A 101 -2.03 -16.96 -1.30
CA GLY A 101 -3.32 -16.65 -1.91
C GLY A 101 -3.40 -15.24 -2.44
N GLU A 102 -4.62 -14.73 -2.54
CA GLU A 102 -4.94 -13.39 -3.03
C GLU A 102 -5.42 -12.50 -1.89
N PHE A 103 -4.90 -11.28 -1.83
CA PHE A 103 -5.23 -10.29 -0.82
C PHE A 103 -5.54 -8.95 -1.49
N ASP A 104 -6.68 -8.38 -1.13
CA ASP A 104 -7.07 -7.03 -1.55
C ASP A 104 -6.98 -6.08 -0.36
N THR A 105 -6.25 -4.98 -0.56
CA THR A 105 -6.18 -3.89 0.42
C THR A 105 -6.16 -2.54 -0.30
N LYS A 106 -6.17 -1.46 0.46
CA LYS A 106 -6.03 -0.11 -0.08
C LYS A 106 -4.96 0.64 0.68
N ILE A 107 -4.03 1.22 -0.07
CA ILE A 107 -3.08 2.18 0.49
C ILE A 107 -3.76 3.55 0.43
N CYS A 108 -4.01 4.12 1.60
CA CYS A 108 -4.69 5.38 1.78
C CYS A 108 -3.66 6.48 1.98
N VAL A 109 -3.83 7.58 1.26
CA VAL A 109 -3.05 8.81 1.41
C VAL A 109 -4.02 9.91 1.80
N VAL A 110 -3.81 10.56 2.93
CA VAL A 110 -4.67 11.67 3.39
C VAL A 110 -3.84 12.92 3.65
N ALA A 111 -4.36 14.07 3.27
CA ALA A 111 -3.79 15.36 3.66
C ALA A 111 -4.13 15.66 5.12
N LEU A 112 -3.10 15.98 5.90
CA LEU A 112 -3.19 16.49 7.26
C LEU A 112 -3.03 18.01 7.21
N ASN A 113 -3.96 18.72 7.84
CA ASN A 113 -3.91 20.18 7.89
C ASN A 113 -2.81 20.66 8.85
N SER A 114 -2.07 21.70 8.47
CA SER A 114 -1.09 22.38 9.33
C SER A 114 -1.71 23.47 10.21
N GLU A 115 -2.85 24.08 9.84
CA GLU A 115 -3.44 25.22 10.57
C GLU A 115 -4.97 25.14 10.71
N GLY A 116 -5.46 25.20 11.95
CA GLY A 116 -6.82 24.84 12.41
C GLY A 116 -8.05 25.60 11.87
N GLY A 117 -8.18 25.77 10.56
CA GLY A 117 -9.44 26.09 9.88
C GLY A 117 -10.27 24.84 9.56
N PHE A 118 -11.59 25.01 9.38
CA PHE A 118 -12.50 23.97 8.91
C PHE A 118 -12.19 23.64 7.44
N ASN A 119 -11.28 22.69 7.23
CA ASN A 119 -10.93 22.19 5.90
C ASN A 119 -11.28 20.70 5.85
N ILE A 120 -12.06 20.31 4.83
CA ILE A 120 -12.34 18.90 4.55
C ILE A 120 -11.03 18.31 4.03
N GLY A 121 -10.37 17.46 4.84
CA GLY A 121 -9.18 16.74 4.42
C GLY A 121 -9.49 15.90 3.18
N SER A 122 -8.65 16.00 2.15
CA SER A 122 -8.75 15.17 0.96
C SER A 122 -7.90 13.91 1.13
N GLY A 123 -8.41 12.81 0.58
CA GLY A 123 -7.73 11.54 0.62
C GLY A 123 -7.95 10.75 -0.65
N VAL A 124 -6.92 10.00 -1.03
CA VAL A 124 -6.95 9.09 -2.17
C VAL A 124 -6.68 7.68 -1.67
N LYS A 125 -7.40 6.72 -2.24
CA LYS A 125 -7.19 5.29 -2.00
C LYS A 125 -6.61 4.68 -3.25
N ILE A 126 -5.46 4.02 -3.12
CA ILE A 126 -4.83 3.22 -4.16
C ILE A 126 -5.26 1.77 -3.90
N PRO A 127 -6.14 1.18 -4.73
CA PRO A 127 -6.46 -0.24 -4.63
C PRO A 127 -5.21 -1.06 -4.92
N THR A 128 -4.92 -2.02 -4.04
CA THR A 128 -3.73 -2.87 -4.10
C THR A 128 -4.14 -4.33 -4.07
N HIS A 129 -3.88 -5.03 -5.17
CA HIS A 129 -4.08 -6.47 -5.29
C HIS A 129 -2.75 -7.20 -5.14
N ILE A 130 -2.71 -8.20 -4.26
CA ILE A 130 -1.49 -8.92 -3.89
C ILE A 130 -1.71 -10.41 -4.12
N THR A 131 -0.84 -11.02 -4.91
CA THR A 131 -0.82 -12.47 -5.15
C THR A 131 0.44 -13.06 -4.52
N ILE A 132 0.24 -13.88 -3.49
CA ILE A 132 1.32 -14.59 -2.79
C ILE A 132 1.39 -16.02 -3.29
N LYS A 133 2.47 -16.34 -4.01
CA LYS A 133 2.72 -17.68 -4.55
C LYS A 133 3.48 -18.51 -3.53
N LYS A 134 3.08 -19.77 -3.38
CA LYS A 134 3.86 -20.72 -2.58
C LYS A 134 5.22 -20.95 -3.24
N ALA A 135 6.29 -20.68 -2.51
CA ALA A 135 7.65 -21.01 -2.92
C ALA A 135 7.74 -22.51 -3.20
N ALA A 136 8.29 -22.84 -4.36
CA ALA A 136 8.56 -24.22 -4.70
C ALA A 136 9.70 -24.72 -3.79
N VAL A 137 9.34 -25.45 -2.73
CA VAL A 137 10.34 -26.18 -1.94
C VAL A 137 11.01 -27.19 -2.87
N PRO A 138 12.32 -27.08 -3.11
CA PRO A 138 12.99 -28.02 -3.99
C PRO A 138 12.93 -29.42 -3.37
N PHE A 139 12.60 -30.43 -4.18
CA PHE A 139 12.35 -31.82 -3.72
C PHE A 139 13.45 -32.40 -2.81
N TYR A 140 14.70 -31.95 -2.96
CA TYR A 140 15.83 -32.40 -2.14
C TYR A 140 15.81 -31.91 -0.69
N THR A 141 14.91 -30.98 -0.32
CA THR A 141 14.71 -30.53 1.07
C THR A 141 13.66 -31.36 1.82
N ASN A 142 12.92 -32.24 1.13
CA ASN A 142 11.94 -33.11 1.77
C ASN A 142 12.66 -34.19 2.58
N ARG A 143 12.47 -34.19 3.91
CA ARG A 143 13.09 -35.15 4.85
C ARG A 143 12.84 -36.60 4.45
N VAL A 144 11.66 -36.91 3.90
CA VAL A 144 11.32 -38.26 3.44
C VAL A 144 12.19 -38.67 2.24
N ILE A 145 12.39 -37.77 1.28
CA ILE A 145 13.22 -38.01 0.10
C ILE A 145 14.68 -38.18 0.50
N ILE A 146 15.18 -37.36 1.43
CA ILE A 146 16.54 -37.50 1.98
C ILE A 146 16.73 -38.87 2.63
N ILE A 147 15.78 -39.31 3.47
CA ILE A 147 15.82 -40.62 4.13
C ILE A 147 15.83 -41.76 3.08
N LEU A 148 14.99 -41.67 2.05
CA LEU A 148 14.95 -42.68 0.98
C LEU A 148 16.26 -42.77 0.21
N ILE A 149 16.90 -41.63 -0.11
CA ILE A 149 18.21 -41.60 -0.77
C ILE A 149 19.28 -42.26 0.11
N ILE A 150 19.29 -41.96 1.42
CA ILE A 150 20.24 -42.55 2.38
C ILE A 150 20.04 -44.06 2.48
N ILE A 151 18.79 -44.53 2.59
CA ILE A 151 18.47 -45.97 2.64
C ILE A 151 18.92 -46.67 1.35
N GLY A 152 18.64 -46.08 0.19
CA GLY A 152 19.06 -46.62 -1.11
C GLY A 152 20.58 -46.77 -1.21
N LEU A 153 21.33 -45.74 -0.81
CA LEU A 153 22.80 -45.78 -0.75
C LEU A 153 23.30 -46.87 0.21
N PHE A 154 22.67 -47.05 1.36
CA PHE A 154 23.03 -48.07 2.33
C PHE A 154 22.84 -49.50 1.78
N ILE A 155 21.73 -49.75 1.08
CA ILE A 155 21.46 -51.03 0.42
C ILE A 155 22.51 -51.33 -0.65
N ILE A 156 22.87 -50.34 -1.47
CA ILE A 156 23.90 -50.48 -2.51
C ILE A 156 25.26 -50.82 -1.89
N LEU A 157 25.66 -50.12 -0.82
CA LEU A 157 26.94 -50.39 -0.13
C LEU A 157 27.00 -51.80 0.44
N ILE A 158 25.90 -52.29 1.05
CA ILE A 158 25.81 -53.66 1.54
C ILE A 158 25.89 -54.68 0.39
N GLY A 159 25.18 -54.41 -0.72
CA GLY A 159 25.21 -55.26 -1.91
C GLY A 159 26.60 -55.39 -2.52
N VAL A 160 27.29 -54.27 -2.74
CA VAL A 160 28.67 -54.24 -3.27
C VAL A 160 29.65 -54.89 -2.29
N GLY A 161 29.49 -54.66 -0.99
CA GLY A 161 30.32 -55.27 0.04
C GLY A 161 30.17 -56.80 0.10
N ARG A 162 28.97 -57.32 -0.15
CA ARG A 162 28.73 -58.77 -0.28
C ARG A 162 29.28 -59.33 -1.59
N LEU A 163 29.14 -58.61 -2.70
CA LEU A 163 29.64 -59.03 -4.00
C LEU A 163 31.18 -59.08 -4.05
N ARG A 164 31.89 -58.19 -3.34
CA ARG A 164 33.36 -58.21 -3.23
C ARG A 164 33.94 -59.29 -2.31
N ARG A 165 33.12 -59.93 -1.48
CA ARG A 165 33.56 -60.98 -0.54
C ARG A 165 33.40 -62.40 -1.10
N HIS A 166 32.73 -62.55 -2.24
CA HIS A 166 32.64 -63.78 -3.03
C HIS A 166 33.59 -63.69 -4.23
#